data_AF-A0A2B7XNM2-F1
#
_entry.id   AF-A0A2B7XNM2-F1
#
_cell.length_a   1.000
_cell.length_b   1.000
_cell.length_c   1.000
_cell.angle_alpha   90.00
_cell.angle_beta   90.00
_cell.angle_gamma   90.00
#
_symmetry.space_group_name_H-M   'P 1'
#
loop_
_entity.id
_entity.type
_entity.pdbx_description
1 polymer ?
#
loop_
_entity_poly.entity_id
_entity_poly.type
_entity_poly.pdbx_seq_one_letter_code
_entity_poly.pdbx_strand_id
1 'polypeptide(L)'
;MFRFVSRLPSPQPSPRPPNPTKLTKPTLPKQHKTLDVITLFHKSSIPSSQRALNLLKSATANAAETATEDQASDHTAQTAAQHKQKREEYELDVTEEPPTPDQLKSILDYLHAGVGLGQGKAGDVVKGAKDRLDAMRLVKEDGERFIRPVIVDWNNGKVIAGYNESAILKLVREIPPPPSDQ
;
A
#
# COMPACT_ATOMS: atom_id res chain seq x y z
N MET A 1 55.53 72.30 -12.86
CA MET A 1 54.29 71.98 -13.60
C MET A 1 53.87 70.55 -13.27
N PHE A 2 52.57 70.25 -13.40
CA PHE A 2 51.87 68.98 -13.12
C PHE A 2 51.34 68.82 -11.68
N ARG A 3 50.13 69.39 -11.48
CA ARG A 3 49.22 69.05 -10.39
C ARG A 3 48.53 67.73 -10.73
N PHE A 4 48.77 66.70 -9.93
CA PHE A 4 48.07 65.41 -10.03
C PHE A 4 46.74 65.51 -9.28
N VAL A 5 45.64 65.56 -10.03
CA VAL A 5 44.27 65.62 -9.48
C VAL A 5 43.86 64.19 -9.15
N SER A 6 43.95 63.81 -7.88
CA SER A 6 43.50 62.50 -7.40
C SER A 6 41.98 62.52 -7.26
N ARG A 7 41.29 61.83 -8.16
CA ARG A 7 39.84 61.69 -8.20
C ARG A 7 39.40 60.76 -7.06
N LEU A 8 38.64 61.28 -6.10
CA LEU A 8 37.97 60.46 -5.09
C LEU A 8 36.95 59.52 -5.76
N PRO A 9 36.84 58.26 -5.31
CA PRO A 9 35.81 57.34 -5.77
C PRO A 9 34.43 57.73 -5.22
N SER A 10 33.42 57.75 -6.10
CA SER A 10 32.02 57.98 -5.75
C SER A 10 31.49 56.93 -4.76
N PRO A 11 30.63 57.29 -3.80
CA PRO A 11 29.96 56.32 -2.94
C PRO A 11 28.90 55.52 -3.72
N GLN A 12 28.91 54.20 -3.59
CA GLN A 12 27.86 53.32 -4.11
C GLN A 12 26.54 53.53 -3.34
N PRO A 13 25.37 53.41 -4.01
CA PRO A 13 24.08 53.46 -3.33
C PRO A 13 23.83 52.18 -2.53
N SER A 14 23.47 52.33 -1.25
CA SER A 14 23.06 51.27 -0.34
C SER A 14 21.87 50.46 -0.91
N PRO A 15 21.80 49.14 -0.70
CA PRO A 15 20.62 48.36 -1.06
C PRO A 15 19.43 48.72 -0.15
N ARG A 16 18.27 49.01 -0.78
CA ARG A 16 16.98 49.19 -0.11
C ARG A 16 16.57 47.91 0.64
N PRO A 17 15.89 48.00 1.79
CA PRO A 17 15.29 46.83 2.44
C PRO A 17 14.13 46.28 1.59
N PRO A 18 13.91 44.96 1.56
CA PRO A 18 12.73 44.39 0.90
C PRO A 18 11.45 44.69 1.71
N ASN A 19 10.42 45.11 0.99
CA ASN A 19 9.06 45.37 1.48
C ASN A 19 8.40 44.04 1.93
N PRO A 20 7.63 44.00 3.04
CA PRO A 20 6.95 42.78 3.45
C PRO A 20 5.62 42.67 2.71
N THR A 21 5.46 41.70 1.82
CA THR A 21 4.10 41.33 1.36
C THR A 21 3.97 39.88 0.95
N LYS A 22 2.90 39.29 1.49
CA LYS A 22 2.16 38.10 1.09
C LYS A 22 2.70 36.76 1.59
N LEU A 23 2.20 36.43 2.79
CA LEU A 23 1.74 35.11 3.20
C LEU A 23 1.40 34.22 1.99
N THR A 24 2.36 33.43 1.54
CA THR A 24 2.12 32.27 0.70
C THR A 24 1.66 31.15 1.61
N LYS A 25 0.45 30.67 1.35
CA LYS A 25 -0.15 29.49 1.98
C LYS A 25 0.87 28.34 1.91
N PRO A 26 1.13 27.60 2.99
CA PRO A 26 1.86 26.35 2.86
C PRO A 26 1.00 25.42 2.02
N THR A 27 1.35 25.22 0.76
CA THR A 27 0.91 24.05 0.01
C THR A 27 1.48 22.86 0.76
N LEU A 28 0.65 22.22 1.58
CA LEU A 28 0.97 20.92 2.17
C LEU A 28 1.46 20.01 1.02
N PRO A 29 2.59 19.30 1.19
CA PRO A 29 2.94 18.27 0.23
C PRO A 29 1.75 17.32 0.13
N LYS A 30 1.17 17.22 -1.07
CA LYS A 30 0.16 16.23 -1.39
C LYS A 30 0.84 14.88 -1.15
N GLN A 31 0.51 14.23 -0.04
CA GLN A 31 1.08 12.94 0.32
C GLN A 31 0.83 12.01 -0.86
N HIS A 32 1.90 11.55 -1.51
CA HIS A 32 1.81 10.51 -2.50
C HIS A 32 1.46 9.24 -1.73
N LYS A 33 0.16 8.98 -1.57
CA LYS A 33 -0.30 7.69 -1.07
C LYS A 33 0.16 6.64 -2.07
N THR A 34 1.15 5.85 -1.67
CA THR A 34 1.51 4.63 -2.36
C THR A 34 0.31 3.70 -2.19
N LEU A 35 -0.29 3.28 -3.31
CA LEU A 35 -1.39 2.32 -3.27
C LEU A 35 -0.93 1.06 -2.55
N ASP A 36 -1.80 0.49 -1.71
CA ASP A 36 -1.52 -0.78 -1.08
C ASP A 36 -1.36 -1.84 -2.17
N VAL A 37 -0.26 -2.61 -2.16
CA VAL A 37 -0.08 -3.70 -3.12
C VAL A 37 -0.63 -4.99 -2.52
N ILE A 38 -1.65 -5.54 -3.18
CA ILE A 38 -2.16 -6.88 -2.90
C ILE A 38 -1.76 -7.81 -4.03
N THR A 39 -0.96 -8.83 -3.72
CA THR A 39 -0.66 -9.92 -4.66
C THR A 39 -1.60 -11.09 -4.42
N LEU A 40 -2.25 -11.55 -5.49
CA LEU A 40 -2.99 -12.81 -5.55
C LEU A 40 -2.16 -13.86 -6.29
N PHE A 41 -1.72 -14.86 -5.55
CA PHE A 41 -1.17 -16.10 -6.12
C PHE A 41 -2.32 -17.03 -6.48
N HIS A 42 -2.47 -17.28 -7.77
CA HIS A 42 -3.67 -17.86 -8.35
C HIS A 42 -3.30 -18.96 -9.36
N LYS A 43 -4.28 -19.77 -9.78
CA LYS A 43 -4.13 -20.74 -10.86
C LYS A 43 -5.45 -20.90 -11.58
N SER A 44 -5.48 -20.63 -12.89
CA SER A 44 -6.67 -20.76 -13.75
C SER A 44 -7.32 -22.14 -13.67
N SER A 45 -6.55 -23.21 -13.45
CA SER A 45 -7.09 -24.57 -13.29
C SER A 45 -7.90 -24.78 -12.00
N ILE A 46 -7.89 -23.81 -11.07
CA ILE A 46 -8.56 -23.92 -9.76
C ILE A 46 -9.77 -22.97 -9.69
N PRO A 47 -11.01 -23.48 -9.48
CA PRO A 47 -12.20 -22.64 -9.47
C PRO A 47 -12.26 -21.68 -8.28
N SER A 48 -11.72 -22.05 -7.12
CA SER A 48 -11.62 -21.16 -5.96
C SER A 48 -10.70 -19.96 -6.23
N SER A 49 -9.65 -20.16 -7.04
CA SER A 49 -8.75 -19.10 -7.44
C SER A 49 -9.40 -18.09 -8.38
N GLN A 50 -10.20 -18.54 -9.34
CA GLN A 50 -10.95 -17.65 -10.22
C GLN A 50 -11.98 -16.82 -9.45
N ARG A 51 -12.63 -17.41 -8.45
CA ARG A 51 -13.55 -16.68 -7.57
C ARG A 51 -12.84 -15.60 -6.76
N ALA A 52 -11.68 -15.90 -6.18
CA ALA A 52 -10.85 -14.91 -5.47
C ALA A 52 -10.48 -13.73 -6.38
N LEU A 53 -10.03 -14.02 -7.60
CA LEU A 53 -9.66 -13.02 -8.60
C LEU A 53 -10.83 -12.10 -8.96
N ASN A 54 -12.00 -12.67 -9.25
CA ASN A 54 -13.18 -11.89 -9.60
C ASN A 54 -13.65 -10.99 -8.45
N LEU A 55 -13.57 -11.49 -7.21
CA LEU A 55 -13.93 -10.74 -6.01
C LEU A 55 -12.96 -9.57 -5.77
N LEU A 56 -11.66 -9.79 -5.92
CA LEU A 56 -10.66 -8.73 -5.77
C LEU A 56 -10.79 -7.68 -6.89
N LYS A 57 -11.04 -8.10 -8.14
CA LYS A 57 -11.25 -7.18 -9.26
C LYS A 57 -12.49 -6.32 -9.09
N SER A 58 -13.63 -6.91 -8.71
CA SER A 58 -14.87 -6.16 -8.50
C SER A 58 -14.71 -5.16 -7.35
N ALA A 59 -13.97 -5.53 -6.31
CA ALA A 59 -13.73 -4.65 -5.18
C ALA A 59 -12.75 -3.50 -5.52
N THR A 60 -11.74 -3.73 -6.37
CA THR A 60 -10.88 -2.65 -6.91
C THR A 60 -11.69 -1.67 -7.75
N ALA A 61 -12.57 -2.17 -8.64
CA ALA A 61 -13.42 -1.31 -9.48
C ALA A 61 -14.36 -0.42 -8.64
N ASN A 62 -15.00 -1.00 -7.62
CA ASN A 62 -15.85 -0.24 -6.70
C ASN A 62 -15.06 0.84 -5.92
N ALA A 63 -13.81 0.55 -5.54
CA ALA A 63 -12.96 1.53 -4.86
C ALA A 63 -12.65 2.74 -5.77
N ALA A 64 -12.30 2.48 -7.04
CA ALA A 64 -11.97 3.52 -8.02
C ALA A 64 -13.15 4.46 -8.35
N GLU A 65 -14.37 3.92 -8.51
CA GLU A 65 -15.57 4.73 -8.77
C GLU A 65 -15.84 5.70 -7.63
N THR A 66 -15.72 5.22 -6.38
CA THR A 66 -16.03 6.03 -5.21
C THR A 66 -14.99 7.09 -4.86
N ALA A 67 -13.75 6.95 -5.35
CA ALA A 67 -12.69 7.96 -5.19
C ALA A 67 -12.91 9.19 -6.10
N THR A 68 -13.61 9.02 -7.22
CA THR A 68 -13.85 10.10 -8.19
C THR A 68 -14.93 11.09 -7.71
N GLU A 69 -15.86 10.63 -6.88
CA GLU A 69 -17.00 11.42 -6.38
C GLU A 69 -16.64 12.33 -5.18
N ASP A 70 -15.70 11.91 -4.33
CA ASP A 70 -15.28 12.63 -3.12
C ASP A 70 -14.25 13.76 -3.39
N GLN A 71 -13.82 13.99 -4.64
CA GLN A 71 -12.88 15.07 -5.00
C GLN A 71 -13.57 16.37 -5.44
N ALA A 72 -14.90 16.42 -5.50
CA ALA A 72 -15.65 17.55 -6.05
C ALA A 72 -16.52 18.32 -5.04
N SER A 73 -16.68 17.87 -3.79
CA SER A 73 -17.57 18.54 -2.83
C SER A 73 -16.84 18.95 -1.54
N ASP A 74 -16.61 20.26 -1.42
CA ASP A 74 -16.42 20.94 -0.15
C ASP A 74 -17.67 20.73 0.74
N HIS A 75 -17.42 20.53 2.04
CA HIS A 75 -18.38 20.38 3.15
C HIS A 75 -19.12 19.04 3.30
N THR A 76 -18.88 18.35 4.43
CA THR A 76 -19.78 18.34 5.60
C THR A 76 -19.27 17.35 6.64
N ALA A 77 -19.04 17.82 7.86
CA ALA A 77 -18.48 17.08 9.01
C ALA A 77 -19.37 15.94 9.56
N GLN A 78 -20.35 15.46 8.79
CA GLN A 78 -21.29 14.40 9.19
C GLN A 78 -21.03 13.07 8.48
N THR A 79 -20.19 13.05 7.43
CA THR A 79 -19.77 11.84 6.71
C THR A 79 -18.52 11.17 7.32
N ALA A 80 -17.93 11.75 8.38
CA ALA A 80 -16.70 11.25 9.00
C ALA A 80 -16.85 9.87 9.70
N ALA A 81 -18.07 9.48 10.09
CA ALA A 81 -18.31 8.17 10.73
C ALA A 81 -18.49 7.03 9.72
N GLN A 82 -18.93 7.33 8.48
CA GLN A 82 -19.13 6.34 7.42
C GLN A 82 -17.94 6.28 6.44
N HIS A 83 -17.20 7.38 6.28
CA HIS A 83 -15.96 7.42 5.48
C HIS A 83 -14.78 6.72 6.16
N LYS A 84 -14.85 6.43 7.46
CA LYS A 84 -13.77 5.77 8.22
C LYS A 84 -13.58 4.28 7.85
N GLN A 85 -14.48 3.69 7.06
CA GLN A 85 -14.41 2.29 6.59
C GLN A 85 -14.25 2.17 5.07
N LYS A 86 -14.07 3.28 4.35
CA LYS A 86 -14.06 3.31 2.89
C LYS A 86 -12.62 3.16 2.40
N ARG A 87 -12.34 2.03 1.75
CA ARG A 87 -10.98 1.61 1.37
C ARG A 87 -10.34 2.62 0.43
N GLU A 88 -9.05 2.81 0.62
CA GLU A 88 -8.14 3.43 -0.33
C GLU A 88 -7.94 2.50 -1.54
N GLU A 89 -7.76 3.09 -2.72
CA GLU A 89 -7.43 2.34 -3.94
C GLU A 89 -6.18 1.47 -3.69
N TYR A 90 -6.19 0.24 -4.20
CA TYR A 90 -5.09 -0.72 -4.03
C TYR A 90 -4.74 -1.33 -5.37
N GLU A 91 -3.46 -1.64 -5.54
CA GLU A 91 -2.95 -2.29 -6.72
C GLU A 91 -3.12 -3.80 -6.56
N LEU A 92 -3.90 -4.42 -7.44
CA LEU A 92 -4.08 -5.86 -7.49
C LEU A 92 -3.09 -6.47 -8.47
N ASP A 93 -2.05 -7.08 -7.93
CA ASP A 93 -1.10 -7.91 -8.68
C ASP A 93 -1.60 -9.36 -8.72
N VAL A 94 -1.56 -9.99 -9.88
CA VAL A 94 -2.12 -11.33 -10.12
C VAL A 94 -1.06 -12.17 -10.78
N THR A 95 -0.64 -13.24 -10.08
CA THR A 95 0.42 -14.10 -10.57
C THR A 95 0.04 -15.57 -10.50
N GLU A 96 0.32 -16.31 -11.58
CA GLU A 96 0.23 -17.76 -11.64
C GLU A 96 1.56 -18.45 -11.28
N GLU A 97 2.64 -17.69 -11.19
CA GLU A 97 3.96 -18.21 -10.84
C GLU A 97 4.04 -18.56 -9.35
N PRO A 98 4.94 -19.47 -8.94
CA PRO A 98 5.22 -19.68 -7.52
C PRO A 98 5.85 -18.41 -6.91
N PRO A 99 5.64 -18.16 -5.60
CA PRO A 99 6.29 -17.03 -4.94
C PRO A 99 7.81 -17.19 -4.98
N THR A 100 8.51 -16.06 -5.09
CA THR A 100 9.96 -16.06 -4.91
C THR A 100 10.33 -16.47 -3.48
N PRO A 101 11.56 -16.94 -3.22
CA PRO A 101 11.98 -17.35 -1.87
C PRO A 101 11.81 -16.26 -0.82
N ASP A 102 12.06 -14.99 -1.19
CA ASP A 102 11.91 -13.85 -0.31
C ASP A 102 10.43 -13.52 -0.05
N GLN A 103 9.60 -13.57 -1.09
CA GLN A 103 8.15 -13.43 -0.94
C GLN A 103 7.58 -14.53 -0.03
N LEU A 104 7.99 -15.79 -0.24
CA LEU A 104 7.54 -16.91 0.58
C LEU A 104 7.94 -16.74 2.05
N LYS A 105 9.17 -16.28 2.31
CA LYS A 105 9.62 -15.99 3.67
C LYS A 105 8.72 -14.94 4.33
N SER A 106 8.46 -13.82 3.65
CA SER A 106 7.59 -12.76 4.17
C SER A 106 6.16 -13.27 4.40
N ILE A 107 5.61 -14.07 3.49
CA ILE A 107 4.28 -14.70 3.64
C ILE A 107 4.23 -15.57 4.90
N LEU A 108 5.24 -16.40 5.14
CA LEU A 108 5.33 -17.27 6.31
C LEU A 108 5.51 -16.46 7.60
N ASP A 109 6.26 -15.37 7.55
CA ASP A 109 6.45 -14.48 8.69
C ASP A 109 5.14 -13.73 9.03
N TYR A 110 4.36 -13.29 8.03
CA TYR A 110 3.04 -12.68 8.23
C TYR A 110 2.02 -13.64 8.83
N LEU A 111 2.02 -14.91 8.39
CA LEU A 111 1.19 -15.97 8.97
C LEU A 111 1.55 -16.27 10.42
N HIS A 112 2.84 -16.25 10.74
CA HIS A 112 3.32 -16.52 12.09
C HIS A 112 3.06 -15.35 13.04
N ALA A 113 3.22 -14.12 12.55
CA ALA A 113 2.96 -12.91 13.33
C ALA A 113 1.48 -12.76 13.72
N GLY A 114 0.56 -13.49 13.05
CA GLY A 114 -0.86 -13.50 13.39
C GLY A 114 -1.50 -12.12 13.26
N VAL A 115 -0.95 -11.26 12.40
CA VAL A 115 -1.46 -9.90 12.21
C VAL A 115 -2.77 -9.98 11.43
N GLY A 116 -3.88 -9.77 12.13
CA GLY A 116 -5.23 -9.77 11.55
C GLY A 116 -5.86 -11.16 11.43
N LEU A 117 -6.43 -11.46 10.25
CA LEU A 117 -7.24 -12.66 9.99
C LEU A 117 -6.41 -13.91 9.62
N GLY A 118 -5.09 -13.77 9.57
CA GLY A 118 -4.17 -14.80 9.12
C GLY A 118 -3.36 -15.37 10.29
N GLN A 119 -3.97 -16.23 11.10
CA GLN A 119 -3.21 -17.20 11.89
C GLN A 119 -3.24 -18.54 11.14
N GLY A 120 -2.06 -19.03 10.80
CA GLY A 120 -1.92 -20.28 10.07
C GLY A 120 -0.56 -20.93 10.32
N LYS A 121 -0.41 -22.17 9.86
CA LYS A 121 0.85 -22.91 9.87
C LYS A 121 1.45 -22.88 8.47
N ALA A 122 2.74 -23.21 8.38
CA ALA A 122 3.42 -23.37 7.10
C ALA A 122 2.67 -24.33 6.15
N GLY A 123 2.03 -25.36 6.71
CA GLY A 123 1.19 -26.33 5.99
C GLY A 123 -0.05 -25.76 5.29
N ASP A 124 -0.55 -24.59 5.74
CA ASP A 124 -1.74 -23.95 5.17
C ASP A 124 -1.41 -23.22 3.86
N VAL A 125 -0.15 -22.84 3.67
CA VAL A 125 0.35 -22.20 2.44
C VAL A 125 1.21 -23.14 1.60
N VAL A 126 1.87 -24.12 2.20
CA VAL A 126 2.69 -25.10 1.47
C VAL A 126 2.29 -26.51 1.86
N LYS A 127 1.81 -27.28 0.88
CA LYS A 127 1.32 -28.64 1.06
C LYS A 127 2.43 -29.58 1.56
N GLY A 128 2.29 -30.02 2.82
CA GLY A 128 3.20 -30.95 3.49
C GLY A 128 4.32 -30.28 4.28
N ALA A 129 4.34 -28.95 4.35
CA ALA A 129 5.29 -28.23 5.20
C ALA A 129 4.91 -28.35 6.68
N LYS A 130 5.89 -28.70 7.51
CA LYS A 130 5.75 -28.75 8.97
C LYS A 130 6.18 -27.44 9.62
N ASP A 131 7.22 -26.84 9.08
CA ASP A 131 7.81 -25.59 9.56
C ASP A 131 8.22 -24.68 8.39
N ARG A 132 8.74 -23.50 8.73
CA ARG A 132 9.15 -22.48 7.75
C ARG A 132 10.28 -22.97 6.85
N LEU A 133 11.24 -23.72 7.39
CA LEU A 133 12.39 -24.21 6.62
C LEU A 133 11.94 -25.29 5.63
N ASP A 134 11.08 -26.19 6.06
CA ASP A 134 10.44 -27.19 5.22
C ASP A 134 9.60 -26.55 4.11
N ALA A 135 8.79 -25.53 4.43
CA ALA A 135 8.04 -24.79 3.41
C ALA A 135 8.93 -24.19 2.32
N MET A 136 10.02 -23.51 2.72
CA MET A 136 10.96 -22.92 1.77
C MET A 136 11.66 -23.98 0.91
N ARG A 137 12.06 -25.10 1.51
CA ARG A 137 12.68 -26.22 0.77
C ARG A 137 11.70 -26.83 -0.23
N LEU A 138 10.46 -27.10 0.22
CA LEU A 138 9.43 -27.75 -0.60
C LEU A 138 9.00 -26.90 -1.80
N VAL A 139 8.84 -25.57 -1.63
CA VAL A 139 8.47 -24.69 -2.76
C VAL A 139 9.64 -24.50 -3.72
N LYS A 140 10.88 -24.47 -3.21
CA LYS A 140 12.07 -24.41 -4.07
C LYS A 140 12.24 -25.67 -4.92
N GLU A 141 11.93 -26.83 -4.36
CA GLU A 141 11.94 -28.11 -5.08
C GLU A 141 10.76 -28.22 -6.05
N ASP A 142 9.57 -27.81 -5.61
CA ASP A 142 8.33 -27.89 -6.38
C ASP A 142 7.38 -26.73 -6.02
N GLY A 143 7.32 -25.75 -6.93
CA GLY A 143 6.44 -24.57 -6.79
C GLY A 143 4.95 -24.90 -6.80
N GLU A 144 4.56 -26.10 -7.25
CA GLU A 144 3.17 -26.57 -7.22
C GLU A 144 2.73 -27.01 -5.82
N ARG A 145 3.66 -27.15 -4.88
CA ARG A 145 3.32 -27.41 -3.47
C ARG A 145 2.77 -26.18 -2.77
N PHE A 146 2.97 -24.99 -3.35
CA PHE A 146 2.32 -23.78 -2.88
C PHE A 146 0.82 -23.87 -3.11
N ILE A 147 0.04 -23.78 -2.02
CA ILE A 147 -1.41 -23.85 -2.03
C ILE A 147 -1.94 -22.58 -2.69
N ARG A 148 -2.95 -22.73 -3.56
CA ARG A 148 -3.58 -21.63 -4.27
C ARG A 148 -5.10 -21.71 -4.12
N PRO A 149 -5.82 -20.57 -4.00
CA PRO A 149 -5.28 -19.21 -4.02
C PRO A 149 -4.63 -18.80 -2.70
N VAL A 150 -3.65 -17.90 -2.74
CA VAL A 150 -3.12 -17.19 -1.56
C VAL A 150 -3.14 -15.70 -1.87
N ILE A 151 -3.74 -14.93 -0.98
CA ILE A 151 -3.82 -13.47 -1.07
C ILE A 151 -2.84 -12.90 -0.06
N VAL A 152 -2.00 -11.96 -0.49
CA VAL A 152 -1.00 -11.31 0.34
C VAL A 152 -1.14 -9.81 0.20
N ASP A 153 -1.35 -9.14 1.32
CA ASP A 153 -1.28 -7.69 1.43
C ASP A 153 0.08 -7.33 2.03
N TRP A 154 0.97 -6.81 1.19
CA TRP A 154 2.33 -6.48 1.57
C TRP A 154 2.42 -5.28 2.47
N ASN A 155 1.44 -4.36 2.37
CA ASN A 155 1.46 -3.10 3.10
C ASN A 155 0.97 -3.30 4.54
N ASN A 156 -0.04 -4.14 4.72
CA ASN A 156 -0.62 -4.46 6.03
C ASN A 156 -0.05 -5.74 6.66
N GLY A 157 0.81 -6.47 5.94
CA GLY A 157 1.39 -7.73 6.40
C GLY A 157 0.33 -8.82 6.65
N LYS A 158 -0.73 -8.86 5.84
CA LYS A 158 -1.85 -9.80 5.99
C LYS A 158 -1.77 -10.88 4.92
N VAL A 159 -1.98 -12.14 5.30
CA VAL A 159 -2.02 -13.29 4.39
C VAL A 159 -3.31 -14.05 4.59
N ILE A 160 -3.96 -14.41 3.48
CA ILE A 160 -5.12 -15.31 3.45
C ILE A 160 -4.74 -16.53 2.60
N ALA A 161 -4.64 -17.67 3.26
CA ALA A 161 -4.47 -18.95 2.59
C ALA A 161 -5.82 -19.54 2.17
N GLY A 162 -5.96 -19.90 0.90
CA GLY A 162 -7.20 -20.43 0.34
C GLY A 162 -8.25 -19.36 0.01
N TYR A 163 -9.39 -19.82 -0.52
CA TYR A 163 -10.55 -18.96 -0.78
C TYR A 163 -11.41 -18.85 0.47
N ASN A 164 -11.45 -17.67 1.07
CA ASN A 164 -12.37 -17.34 2.14
C ASN A 164 -12.97 -15.96 1.84
N GLU A 165 -14.19 -15.97 1.32
CA GLU A 165 -14.91 -14.75 0.92
C GLU A 165 -15.01 -13.73 2.05
N SER A 166 -15.32 -14.17 3.27
CA SER A 166 -15.42 -13.26 4.43
C SER A 166 -14.06 -12.65 4.78
N ALA A 167 -12.99 -13.44 4.73
CA ALA A 167 -11.65 -12.93 4.99
C ALA A 167 -11.18 -11.96 3.90
N ILE A 168 -11.44 -12.27 2.63
CA ILE A 168 -11.09 -11.41 1.49
C ILE A 168 -11.90 -10.10 1.57
N LEU A 169 -13.21 -10.17 1.84
CA LEU A 169 -14.04 -8.98 2.03
C LEU A 169 -13.54 -8.12 3.19
N LYS A 170 -13.12 -8.72 4.30
CA LYS A 170 -12.51 -7.97 5.41
C LYS A 170 -11.17 -7.37 5.03
N LEU A 171 -10.31 -8.08 4.29
CA LEU A 171 -9.06 -7.52 3.77
C LEU A 171 -9.31 -6.28 2.92
N VAL A 172 -10.38 -6.32 2.11
CA VAL A 172 -10.75 -5.22 1.22
C VAL A 172 -11.62 -4.15 1.91
N ARG A 173 -12.02 -4.34 3.17
CA ARG A 173 -12.84 -3.37 3.93
C ARG A 173 -12.15 -2.80 5.16
N GLU A 174 -11.22 -3.52 5.79
CA GLU A 174 -10.55 -3.14 7.03
C GLU A 174 -9.17 -2.51 6.77
N ILE A 175 -9.15 -1.20 6.55
CA ILE A 175 -7.99 -0.36 6.85
C ILE A 175 -8.16 0.13 8.30
N PRO A 176 -7.23 -0.17 9.23
CA PRO A 176 -7.29 0.39 10.58
C PRO A 176 -7.17 1.92 10.52
N PRO A 177 -7.92 2.65 11.38
CA PRO A 177 -7.86 4.10 11.38
C PRO A 177 -6.43 4.57 11.72
N PRO A 178 -5.94 5.68 11.11
CA PRO A 178 -4.64 6.23 11.47
C PRO A 178 -4.59 6.53 12.98
N PRO A 179 -3.43 6.34 13.64
CA PRO A 179 -3.28 6.69 15.04
C PRO A 179 -3.65 8.17 15.19
N SER A 180 -4.70 8.41 15.95
CA SER A 180 -5.11 9.76 16.30
C SER A 180 -4.09 10.24 17.33
N ASP A 181 -3.05 10.96 16.89
CA ASP A 181 -2.25 11.77 17.80
C ASP A 181 -3.20 12.70 18.54
N GLN A 182 -3.28 12.52 19.87
CA GLN A 182 -4.02 13.36 20.80
C GLN A 182 -3.26 14.66 21.10
#